data_AF-A0A1V5IPU0-F1
#
_entry.id   AF-A0A1V5IPU0-F1
#
_cell.length_a   1.000
_cell.length_b   1.000
_cell.length_c   1.000
_cell.angle_alpha   90.00
_cell.angle_beta   90.00
_cell.angle_gamma   90.00
#
_symmetry.space_group_name_H-M   'P 1'
#
loop_
_entity.id
_entity.type
_entity.pdbx_description
1 polymer ?
#
loop_
_entity_poly.entity_id
_entity_poly.type
_entity_poly.pdbx_seq_one_letter_code
_entity_poly.pdbx_strand_id
1 'polypeptide(L)'
;MARLVPAELGEKVRRVLRAAEVARGADRRHFDFTGEVEAGVRLVLSEAGDVPLAFSLWSRPQDIAALCADASVPATAALLATDAAQAREANAAGVAVDLAQFTRSQSHPDVYYVLFDYASPDRLHAVLHRLVPALTTHADAA
;
A
#
# COMPACT_ATOMS: atom_id res chain seq x y z
N MET A 1 -8.67 -26.06 2.07
CA MET A 1 -9.13 -25.61 3.39
C MET A 1 -9.20 -24.09 3.36
N ALA A 2 -10.39 -23.50 3.52
CA ALA A 2 -10.54 -22.05 3.59
C ALA A 2 -10.09 -21.59 4.99
N ARG A 3 -9.01 -20.79 5.07
CA ARG A 3 -8.61 -20.14 6.32
C ARG A 3 -9.69 -19.13 6.68
N LEU A 4 -10.24 -19.25 7.88
CA LEU A 4 -11.07 -18.20 8.49
C LEU A 4 -10.20 -16.95 8.59
N VAL A 5 -10.49 -15.97 7.74
CA VAL A 5 -9.99 -14.60 7.93
C VAL A 5 -10.56 -14.13 9.26
N PRO A 6 -9.74 -13.75 10.25
CA PRO A 6 -10.26 -13.22 11.50
C PRO A 6 -11.16 -12.03 11.19
N ALA A 7 -12.38 -11.99 11.74
CA ALA A 7 -13.31 -10.88 11.51
C ALA A 7 -12.66 -9.51 11.84
N GLU A 8 -11.77 -9.51 12.82
CA GLU A 8 -10.94 -8.38 13.23
C GLU A 8 -10.03 -7.86 12.10
N LEU A 9 -9.51 -8.73 11.23
CA LEU A 9 -8.68 -8.31 10.10
C LEU A 9 -9.52 -7.62 9.03
N GLY A 10 -10.72 -8.14 8.72
CA GLY A 10 -11.61 -7.50 7.76
C GLY A 10 -12.04 -6.09 8.21
N GLU A 11 -12.25 -5.92 9.51
CA GLU A 11 -12.47 -4.58 10.09
C GLU A 11 -11.24 -3.68 10.00
N LYS A 12 -10.06 -4.22 10.33
CA LYS A 12 -8.80 -3.48 10.22
C LYS A 12 -8.54 -3.02 8.79
N VAL A 13 -8.70 -3.90 7.80
CA VAL A 13 -8.57 -3.55 6.38
C VAL A 13 -9.52 -2.41 6.00
N ARG A 14 -10.80 -2.49 6.41
CA ARG A 14 -11.76 -1.39 6.16
C ARG A 14 -11.32 -0.07 6.80
N ARG A 15 -10.80 -0.09 8.03
CA ARG A 15 -10.29 1.12 8.69
C ARG A 15 -9.06 1.69 7.99
N VAL A 16 -8.14 0.83 7.55
CA VAL A 16 -6.94 1.22 6.79
C VAL A 16 -7.30 1.84 5.44
N LEU A 17 -8.22 1.23 4.68
CA LEU A 17 -8.68 1.78 3.40
C LEU A 17 -9.32 3.16 3.56
N ARG A 18 -10.16 3.32 4.59
CA ARG A 18 -10.75 4.63 4.92
C ARG A 18 -9.69 5.65 5.32
N ALA A 19 -8.68 5.25 6.09
CA ALA A 19 -7.57 6.15 6.45
C ALA A 19 -6.76 6.57 5.23
N ALA A 20 -6.51 5.66 4.28
CA ALA A 20 -5.83 5.96 3.02
C ALA A 20 -6.66 6.92 2.14
N GLU A 21 -7.98 6.70 2.05
CA GLU A 21 -8.90 7.61 1.36
C GLU A 21 -8.86 9.03 1.95
N VAL A 22 -8.95 9.17 3.27
CA VAL A 22 -8.86 10.48 3.94
C VAL A 22 -7.49 11.13 3.72
N ALA A 23 -6.41 10.35 3.76
CA ALA A 23 -5.06 10.87 3.60
C ALA A 23 -4.80 11.45 2.20
N ARG A 24 -5.48 10.93 1.16
CA ARG A 24 -5.42 11.48 -0.22
C ARG A 24 -6.07 12.85 -0.34
N GLY A 25 -7.04 13.18 0.51
CA GLY A 25 -7.67 14.50 0.53
C GLY A 25 -6.84 15.60 1.21
N ALA A 26 -5.69 15.25 1.80
CA ALA A 26 -4.82 16.19 2.48
C ALA A 26 -3.71 16.67 1.53
N ASP A 27 -3.61 18.00 1.36
CA ASP A 27 -2.62 18.68 0.52
C ASP A 27 -1.18 18.28 0.88
N ARG A 28 -0.46 17.62 -0.04
CA ARG A 28 0.91 17.11 0.19
C ARG A 28 1.71 16.98 -1.10
N ARG A 29 2.87 17.63 -1.13
CA ARG A 29 3.78 17.75 -2.29
C ARG A 29 4.94 16.73 -2.35
N HIS A 30 5.04 15.80 -1.39
CA HIS A 30 6.24 14.96 -1.24
C HIS A 30 5.97 13.56 -0.69
N PHE A 31 6.95 12.65 -0.90
CA PHE A 31 6.99 11.32 -0.31
C PHE A 31 7.15 11.39 1.22
N ASP A 32 6.21 10.82 1.96
CA ASP A 32 6.19 10.87 3.42
C ASP A 32 5.57 9.61 4.04
N PHE A 33 5.85 9.39 5.33
CA PHE A 33 5.26 8.32 6.14
C PHE A 33 4.39 8.92 7.24
N THR A 34 3.18 8.41 7.39
CA THR A 34 2.36 8.77 8.56
C THR A 34 2.84 8.05 9.83
N GLY A 35 2.32 8.49 10.97
CA GLY A 35 2.23 7.64 12.16
C GLY A 35 1.40 6.37 11.89
N GLU A 36 1.38 5.45 12.84
CA GLU A 36 0.53 4.26 12.73
C GLU A 36 -0.96 4.67 12.72
N VAL A 37 -1.66 4.31 11.65
CA VAL A 37 -3.11 4.53 11.52
C VAL A 37 -3.89 3.37 12.13
N GLU A 38 -3.29 2.19 12.14
CA GLU A 38 -3.69 1.01 12.87
C GLU A 38 -2.42 0.32 13.35
N ALA A 39 -2.55 -0.53 14.37
CA ALA A 39 -1.38 -1.14 14.99
C ALA A 39 -0.56 -1.96 13.96
N GLY A 40 0.69 -1.56 13.71
CA GLY A 40 1.55 -2.15 12.68
C GLY A 40 1.19 -1.81 11.22
N VAL A 41 0.44 -0.72 11.00
CA VAL A 41 0.10 -0.19 9.68
C VAL A 41 0.36 1.31 9.62
N ARG A 42 1.17 1.74 8.66
CA ARG A 42 1.42 3.15 8.34
C ARG A 42 0.93 3.44 6.94
N LEU A 43 0.68 4.70 6.63
CA LEU A 43 0.45 5.13 5.26
C LEU A 43 1.73 5.71 4.68
N VAL A 44 2.01 5.33 3.44
CA VAL A 44 3.05 5.87 2.60
C VAL A 44 2.35 6.80 1.62
N LEU A 45 2.67 8.08 1.72
CA LEU A 45 2.03 9.14 0.96
C LEU A 45 2.98 9.55 -0.16
N SER A 46 2.41 9.80 -1.33
CA SER A 46 3.17 10.19 -2.51
C SER A 46 2.31 11.02 -3.44
N GLU A 47 2.94 11.68 -4.41
CA GLU A 47 2.26 12.51 -5.39
C GLU A 47 2.90 12.29 -6.76
N ALA A 48 2.08 12.08 -7.78
CA ALA A 48 2.53 12.04 -9.18
C ALA A 48 1.69 13.03 -9.99
N GLY A 49 2.30 14.08 -10.52
CA GLY A 49 1.62 15.08 -11.35
C GLY A 49 0.36 15.65 -10.69
N ASP A 50 0.46 16.16 -9.46
CA ASP A 50 -0.64 16.71 -8.65
C ASP A 50 -1.72 15.68 -8.24
N VAL A 51 -1.51 14.38 -8.49
CA VAL A 51 -2.41 13.31 -8.05
C VAL A 51 -1.88 12.70 -6.75
N PRO A 52 -2.59 12.89 -5.62
CA PRO A 52 -2.19 12.31 -4.34
C PRO A 52 -2.45 10.79 -4.32
N LEU A 53 -1.46 10.05 -3.85
CA LEU A 53 -1.49 8.60 -3.72
C LEU A 53 -1.20 8.21 -2.28
N ALA A 54 -1.96 7.25 -1.75
CA ALA A 54 -1.74 6.70 -0.42
C ALA A 54 -1.65 5.16 -0.49
N PHE A 55 -0.58 4.61 0.06
CA PHE A 55 -0.37 3.17 0.14
C PHE A 55 -0.31 2.77 1.61
N SER A 56 -0.91 1.63 1.96
CA SER A 56 -0.79 1.08 3.31
C SER A 56 0.43 0.18 3.41
N LEU A 57 1.30 0.46 4.37
CA LEU A 57 2.48 -0.34 4.71
C LEU A 57 2.20 -1.15 5.96
N TRP A 58 2.15 -2.46 5.81
CA TRP A 58 1.90 -3.43 6.87
C TRP A 58 3.21 -4.09 7.30
N SER A 59 3.44 -4.16 8.62
CA SER A 59 4.68 -4.70 9.19
C SER A 59 4.48 -5.88 10.14
N ARG A 60 3.23 -6.19 10.53
CA ARG A 60 2.95 -7.31 11.42
C ARG A 60 2.83 -8.62 10.65
N PRO A 61 3.65 -9.65 10.98
CA PRO A 61 3.66 -10.91 10.23
C PRO A 61 2.29 -11.59 10.15
N GLN A 62 1.50 -11.54 11.22
CA GLN A 62 0.16 -12.13 11.26
C GLN A 62 -0.82 -11.50 10.26
N ASP A 63 -0.77 -10.18 10.09
CA ASP A 63 -1.66 -9.48 9.17
C ASP A 63 -1.23 -9.74 7.72
N ILE A 64 0.09 -9.71 7.48
CA ILE A 64 0.67 -10.00 6.17
C ILE A 64 0.34 -11.43 5.75
N ALA A 65 0.55 -12.42 6.63
CA ALA A 65 0.23 -13.81 6.35
C ALA A 65 -1.25 -14.01 6.00
N ALA A 66 -2.14 -13.28 6.67
CA ALA A 66 -3.57 -13.35 6.40
C ALA A 66 -3.97 -12.63 5.10
N LEU A 67 -3.36 -11.48 4.77
CA LEU A 67 -3.55 -10.78 3.50
C LEU A 67 -3.03 -11.59 2.30
N CYS A 68 -1.90 -12.28 2.47
CA CYS A 68 -1.32 -13.17 1.46
C CYS A 68 -2.03 -14.54 1.37
N ALA A 69 -2.88 -14.87 2.36
CA ALA A 69 -3.40 -16.22 2.58
C ALA A 69 -2.30 -17.29 2.70
N ASP A 70 -1.09 -16.89 3.12
CA ASP A 70 0.12 -17.71 3.16
C ASP A 70 0.81 -17.55 4.53
N ALA A 71 1.04 -18.65 5.26
CA ALA A 71 1.72 -18.60 6.56
C ALA A 71 3.24 -18.77 6.47
N SER A 72 3.77 -19.06 5.27
CA SER A 72 5.21 -19.18 5.04
C SER A 72 5.90 -17.83 4.82
N VAL A 73 5.14 -16.73 4.84
CA VAL A 73 5.67 -15.38 4.71
C VAL A 73 6.73 -15.12 5.80
N PRO A 74 7.93 -14.65 5.43
CA PRO A 74 8.99 -14.34 6.38
C PRO A 74 8.53 -13.37 7.47
N ALA A 75 8.99 -13.55 8.71
CA ALA A 75 8.68 -12.64 9.81
C ALA A 75 9.23 -11.21 9.62
N THR A 76 10.22 -11.06 8.73
CA THR A 76 10.80 -9.77 8.33
C THR A 76 10.06 -9.13 7.15
N ALA A 77 9.04 -9.80 6.60
CA ALA A 77 8.32 -9.28 5.46
C ALA A 77 7.59 -7.99 5.82
N ALA A 78 7.49 -7.12 4.82
CA ALA A 78 6.57 -6.00 4.84
C ALA A 78 5.75 -6.02 3.56
N LEU A 79 4.55 -5.44 3.65
CA LEU A 79 3.56 -5.48 2.60
C LEU A 79 3.07 -4.07 2.31
N LEU A 80 3.26 -3.62 1.07
CA LEU A 80 2.72 -2.37 0.56
C LEU A 80 1.44 -2.68 -0.20
N ALA A 81 0.34 -2.05 0.18
CA ALA A 81 -0.98 -2.31 -0.39
C ALA A 81 -1.68 -1.03 -0.85
N THR A 82 -2.46 -1.17 -1.92
CA THR A 82 -3.38 -0.18 -2.46
C THR A 82 -4.73 -0.84 -2.74
N ASP A 83 -5.74 -0.05 -3.06
CA ASP A 83 -7.04 -0.52 -3.51
C ASP A 83 -7.27 -0.21 -5.00
N ALA A 84 -8.19 -0.97 -5.61
CA ALA A 84 -8.53 -0.76 -7.01
C ALA A 84 -9.18 0.59 -7.31
N ALA A 85 -9.83 1.23 -6.32
CA ALA A 85 -10.45 2.54 -6.54
C ALA A 85 -9.38 3.61 -6.73
N GLN A 86 -8.34 3.64 -5.87
CA GLN A 86 -7.18 4.52 -6.04
C GLN A 86 -6.52 4.35 -7.40
N ALA A 87 -6.27 3.11 -7.83
CA ALA A 87 -5.65 2.88 -9.13
C ALA A 87 -6.53 3.38 -10.28
N ARG A 88 -7.85 3.19 -10.21
CA ARG A 88 -8.79 3.71 -11.23
C ARG A 88 -8.83 5.24 -11.23
N GLU A 89 -8.89 5.87 -10.07
CA GLU A 89 -8.90 7.33 -9.92
C GLU A 89 -7.61 7.95 -10.45
N ALA A 90 -6.45 7.38 -10.10
CA ALA A 90 -5.16 7.82 -10.60
C ALA A 90 -5.06 7.67 -12.13
N ASN A 91 -5.47 6.50 -12.67
CA ASN A 91 -5.48 6.27 -14.12
C ASN A 91 -6.42 7.24 -14.86
N ALA A 92 -7.58 7.57 -14.27
CA ALA A 92 -8.51 8.56 -14.83
C ALA A 92 -7.93 9.98 -14.81
N ALA A 93 -7.05 10.29 -13.86
CA ALA A 93 -6.29 11.53 -13.78
C ALA A 93 -5.00 11.53 -14.64
N GLY A 94 -4.74 10.47 -15.41
CA GLY A 94 -3.57 10.36 -16.29
C GLY A 94 -2.31 9.81 -15.62
N VAL A 95 -2.42 9.35 -14.35
CA VAL A 95 -1.31 8.74 -13.60
C VAL A 95 -1.44 7.23 -13.64
N ALA A 96 -0.50 6.59 -14.34
CA ALA A 96 -0.48 5.14 -14.48
C ALA A 96 -0.12 4.44 -13.15
N VAL A 97 -1.07 3.70 -12.58
CA VAL A 97 -0.82 2.74 -11.49
C VAL A 97 -0.88 1.33 -12.07
N ASP A 98 0.28 0.68 -12.16
CA ASP A 98 0.40 -0.64 -12.78
C ASP A 98 -0.04 -1.77 -11.83
N LEU A 99 -1.36 -2.03 -11.81
CA LEU A 99 -1.96 -3.11 -11.03
C LEU A 99 -1.43 -4.51 -11.43
N ALA A 100 -0.87 -4.70 -12.63
CA ALA A 100 -0.35 -5.99 -13.05
C ALA A 100 0.91 -6.40 -12.26
N GLN A 101 1.60 -5.43 -11.66
CA GLN A 101 2.75 -5.68 -10.78
C GLN A 101 2.34 -5.98 -9.33
N PHE A 102 1.07 -5.86 -8.99
CA PHE A 102 0.55 -6.23 -7.68
C PHE A 102 -0.01 -7.65 -7.67
N THR A 103 0.08 -8.28 -6.51
CA THR A 103 -0.70 -9.48 -6.21
C THR A 103 -2.07 -9.07 -5.66
N ARG A 104 -3.15 -9.60 -6.21
CA ARG A 104 -4.48 -9.44 -5.62
C ARG A 104 -4.62 -10.34 -4.39
N SER A 105 -5.03 -9.77 -3.25
CA SER A 105 -5.30 -10.58 -2.06
C SER A 105 -6.49 -11.51 -2.28
N GLN A 106 -6.31 -12.78 -1.93
CA GLN A 106 -7.38 -13.78 -1.98
C GLN A 106 -8.37 -13.62 -0.82
N SER A 107 -7.90 -13.12 0.33
CA SER A 107 -8.75 -12.88 1.50
C SER A 107 -9.51 -11.56 1.41
N HIS A 108 -8.96 -10.57 0.71
CA HIS A 108 -9.56 -9.25 0.53
C HIS A 108 -9.43 -8.81 -0.94
N PRO A 109 -10.40 -9.16 -1.81
CA PRO A 109 -10.28 -8.96 -3.27
C PRO A 109 -10.16 -7.51 -3.73
N ASP A 110 -10.44 -6.54 -2.86
CA ASP A 110 -10.28 -5.11 -3.10
C ASP A 110 -8.86 -4.61 -2.80
N VAL A 111 -8.01 -5.45 -2.20
CA VAL A 111 -6.64 -5.13 -1.82
C VAL A 111 -5.65 -5.73 -2.81
N TYR A 112 -4.77 -4.89 -3.32
CA TYR A 112 -3.65 -5.23 -4.20
C TYR A 112 -2.36 -4.94 -3.45
N TYR A 113 -1.43 -5.89 -3.41
CA TYR A 113 -0.23 -5.77 -2.60
C TYR A 113 1.06 -6.21 -3.31
N VAL A 114 2.18 -5.67 -2.82
CA VAL A 114 3.54 -6.14 -3.10
C VAL A 114 4.20 -6.52 -1.79
N LEU A 115 4.84 -7.69 -1.77
CA LEU A 115 5.61 -8.18 -0.63
C LEU A 115 7.10 -7.88 -0.84
N PHE A 116 7.81 -7.53 0.23
CA PHE A 116 9.25 -7.34 0.23
C PHE A 116 9.86 -7.86 1.52
N ASP A 117 11.09 -8.36 1.39
CA ASP A 117 11.92 -8.74 2.53
C ASP A 117 12.44 -7.46 3.20
N TYR A 118 11.83 -7.08 4.33
CA TYR A 118 12.09 -5.87 5.11
C TYR A 118 11.78 -4.53 4.41
N ALA A 119 11.15 -3.61 5.16
CA ALA A 119 10.85 -2.26 4.72
C ALA A 119 12.03 -1.32 4.96
N SER A 120 12.66 -0.80 3.90
CA SER A 120 13.50 0.39 3.97
C SER A 120 12.90 1.51 3.10
N PRO A 121 13.10 2.79 3.45
CA PRO A 121 12.63 3.91 2.62
C PRO A 121 13.08 3.79 1.17
N ASP A 122 14.35 3.46 0.92
CA ASP A 122 14.89 3.31 -0.43
C ASP A 122 14.20 2.19 -1.23
N ARG A 123 13.94 1.05 -0.59
CA ARG A 123 13.23 -0.07 -1.24
C ARG A 123 11.78 0.30 -1.54
N LEU A 124 11.11 0.93 -0.59
CA LEU A 124 9.73 1.38 -0.77
C LEU A 124 9.64 2.38 -1.91
N HIS A 125 10.59 3.30 -2.00
CA HIS A 125 10.62 4.28 -3.07
C HIS A 125 10.89 3.64 -4.43
N ALA A 126 11.87 2.73 -4.51
CA ALA A 126 12.16 1.98 -5.74
C ALA A 126 10.96 1.15 -6.22
N VAL A 127 10.24 0.50 -5.28
CA VAL A 127 9.01 -0.23 -5.58
C VAL A 127 7.94 0.73 -6.06
N LEU A 128 7.73 1.87 -5.40
CA LEU A 128 6.74 2.86 -5.80
C LEU A 128 7.01 3.42 -7.20
N HIS A 129 8.26 3.74 -7.55
CA HIS A 129 8.61 4.14 -8.92
C HIS A 129 8.26 3.08 -9.96
N ARG A 130 8.45 1.81 -9.63
CA ARG A 130 8.12 0.72 -10.54
C ARG A 130 6.60 0.58 -10.72
N LEU A 131 5.83 0.83 -9.65
CA LEU A 131 4.38 0.73 -9.61
C LEU A 131 3.68 1.97 -10.21
N VAL A 132 4.30 3.13 -10.08
CA VAL A 132 3.84 4.43 -10.55
C VAL A 132 5.01 5.14 -11.22
N PRO A 133 5.24 4.89 -12.52
CA PRO A 133 6.40 5.42 -13.25
C PRO A 133 6.50 6.95 -13.27
N ALA A 134 5.38 7.65 -13.06
CA ALA A 134 5.29 9.10 -13.05
C ALA A 134 5.74 9.75 -11.72
N LEU A 135 6.08 8.96 -10.69
CA LEU A 135 6.66 9.50 -9.47
C LEU A 135 8.02 10.13 -9.77
N THR A 136 8.25 11.33 -9.22
CA THR A 136 9.54 12.03 -9.30
C THR A 136 10.59 11.30 -8.47
N THR A 137 11.77 11.09 -9.05
CA THR A 137 12.88 10.42 -8.38
C THR A 137 13.33 11.19 -7.16
N HIS A 138 13.72 10.51 -6.07
CA HIS A 138 14.24 11.18 -4.85
C HIS A 138 15.37 12.17 -5.16
N ALA A 139 16.14 11.90 -6.23
CA ALA A 139 17.20 12.76 -6.71
C ALA A 139 16.72 14.12 -7.25
N ASP A 140 15.45 14.26 -7.63
CA ASP A 140 14.83 15.51 -8.09
C ASP A 140 14.00 16.21 -6.99
N ALA A 141 13.81 15.56 -5.84
CA ALA A 141 13.06 16.09 -4.70
C ALA A 141 13.95 16.69 -3.59
N ALA A 142 15.27 16.66 -3.77
CA ALA A 142 16.29 17.20 -2.85
C ALA A 142 16.92 18.49 -3.43
#